data_AF-A0A124E3F5-F1
#
_entry.id   AF-A0A124E3F5-F1
#
_cell.length_a   1.000
_cell.length_b   1.000
_cell.length_c   1.000
_cell.angle_alpha   90.00
_cell.angle_beta   90.00
_cell.angle_gamma   90.00
#
_symmetry.space_group_name_H-M   'P 1'
#
loop_
_entity.id
_entity.type
_entity.pdbx_description
1 polymer ?
#
loop_
_entity_poly.entity_id
_entity_poly.type
_entity_poly.pdbx_seq_one_letter_code
_entity_poly.pdbx_strand_id
1 'polypeptide(L)' 'MSDINPAELWTVVAATLHDRGDATNGAQETVVAQGSEEEARRVFADTKAQANELGYDAVTLRSVDRDVEWWPEETGWTV' A
#
# COMPACT_ATOMS: atom_id res chain seq x y z
N MET A 1 10.59 11.71 -21.01
CA MET A 1 10.15 11.62 -19.60
C MET A 1 8.66 11.62 -19.65
N SER A 2 8.02 10.48 -19.38
CA SER A 2 6.56 10.40 -19.38
C SER A 2 6.04 11.40 -18.35
N ASP A 3 5.29 12.38 -18.84
CA ASP A 3 4.54 13.32 -18.02
C ASP A 3 3.42 12.49 -17.38
N ILE A 4 3.71 11.90 -16.21
CA ILE A 4 2.67 11.27 -15.43
C ILE A 4 1.84 12.43 -14.92
N ASN A 5 0.65 12.60 -15.50
CA ASN A 5 -0.29 13.60 -15.00
C ASN A 5 -0.41 13.41 -13.49
N PRO A 6 -0.27 14.48 -12.69
CA PRO A 6 -0.41 14.37 -11.25
C PRO A 6 -1.80 13.88 -10.84
N ALA A 7 -2.79 13.93 -11.74
CA ALA A 7 -4.14 13.36 -11.59
C ALA A 7 -4.22 11.84 -11.82
N GLU A 8 -3.20 11.23 -12.42
CA GLU A 8 -3.10 9.79 -12.72
C GLU A 8 -1.95 9.15 -11.93
N LEU A 9 -1.54 9.79 -10.84
CA LEU A 9 -0.43 9.34 -10.02
C LEU A 9 -0.93 8.33 -9.00
N TRP A 10 -0.43 7.10 -9.12
CA TRP A 10 -0.73 6.00 -8.22
C TRP A 10 0.43 5.75 -7.30
N THR A 11 0.14 5.53 -6.03
CA THR A 11 1.10 5.37 -4.96
C THR A 11 0.84 4.05 -4.24
N VAL A 12 1.87 3.24 -4.11
CA VAL A 12 1.85 2.02 -3.30
C VAL A 12 2.46 2.34 -1.96
N VAL A 13 1.71 2.16 -0.88
CA VAL A 13 2.14 2.40 0.49
C VAL A 13 2.16 1.07 1.21
N ALA A 14 3.31 0.65 1.73
CA ALA A 14 3.39 -0.48 2.64
C ALA A 14 3.48 0.02 4.08
N ALA A 15 2.73 -0.58 4.98
CA ALA A 15 2.72 -0.25 6.39
C ALA A 15 3.24 -1.44 7.21
N THR A 16 4.16 -1.17 8.14
CA THR A 16 4.60 -2.12 9.16
C THR A 16 4.01 -1.72 10.51
N LEU A 17 3.42 -2.66 11.24
CA LEU A 17 2.96 -2.40 12.60
C LEU A 17 4.18 -2.47 13.52
N HIS A 18 4.67 -1.30 13.96
CA HIS A 18 5.79 -1.25 14.89
C HIS A 18 5.41 -1.83 16.25
N ASP A 19 4.17 -1.60 16.70
CA ASP A 19 3.63 -2.15 17.94
C ASP A 19 2.14 -2.50 17.77
N ARG A 20 1.80 -3.80 17.77
CA ARG A 20 0.41 -4.28 17.60
C ARG A 20 -0.48 -3.92 18.80
N GLY A 21 0.09 -3.43 19.91
CA GLY A 21 -0.62 -3.12 21.16
C GLY A 21 -0.82 -1.63 21.44
N ASP A 22 -0.15 -0.72 20.73
CA ASP A 22 -0.20 0.72 21.03
C ASP A 22 -0.55 1.55 19.79
N ALA A 23 -1.82 1.96 19.70
CA ALA A 23 -2.35 2.78 18.61
C ALA A 23 -1.71 4.19 18.52
N THR A 24 -0.90 4.58 19.50
CA THR A 24 -0.20 5.87 19.53
C THR A 24 1.14 5.81 18.79
N ASN A 25 1.76 4.62 18.70
CA ASN A 25 2.96 4.34 17.90
C ASN A 25 2.54 3.71 16.55
N GLY A 26 1.74 4.49 15.82
CA GLY A 26 1.05 4.10 14.59
C GLY A 26 1.91 3.40 13.55
N ALA A 27 1.25 2.64 12.68
CA ALA A 27 1.88 1.89 11.60
C ALA A 27 2.85 2.77 10.81
N GLN A 28 4.07 2.29 10.60
CA GLN A 28 5.07 3.00 9.81
C GLN A 28 4.72 2.79 8.34
N GLU A 29 4.05 3.78 7.75
CA GLU A 29 3.78 3.84 6.32
C GLU A 29 5.06 4.19 5.54
N THR A 30 5.33 3.44 4.48
CA THR A 30 6.46 3.60 3.57
C THR A 30 5.93 3.58 2.14
N VAL A 31 6.23 4.62 1.37
CA VAL A 31 5.90 4.64 -0.06
C VAL A 31 6.86 3.72 -0.80
N VAL A 32 6.35 2.62 -1.33
CA VAL A 32 7.11 1.61 -2.08
C VAL A 32 7.32 2.05 -3.51
N ALA A 33 6.27 2.60 -4.15
CA ALA A 33 6.36 3.11 -5.51
C ALA A 33 5.34 4.22 -5.76
N GLN A 34 5.65 5.08 -6.71
CA GLN A 34 4.78 6.14 -7.20
C GLN A 34 4.93 6.24 -8.71
N GLY A 35 3.84 6.16 -9.47
CA GLY A 35 3.88 6.13 -10.92
C GLY A 35 2.52 5.93 -11.56
N SER A 36 2.50 5.32 -12.73
CA SER A 36 1.26 5.06 -13.49
C SER A 36 0.44 3.95 -12.84
N GLU A 37 -0.87 3.89 -13.10
CA GLU A 37 -1.75 2.83 -12.58
C GLU A 37 -1.20 1.41 -12.84
N GLU A 38 -0.74 1.15 -14.06
CA GLU A 38 -0.21 -0.15 -14.47
C GLU A 38 1.10 -0.51 -13.75
N GLU A 39 1.92 0.48 -13.43
CA GLU A 39 3.16 0.27 -12.66
C GLU A 39 2.82 0.05 -11.19
N ALA A 40 1.97 0.90 -10.61
CA ALA A 40 1.57 0.79 -9.22
C ALA A 40 0.81 -0.50 -8.94
N ARG A 41 -0.08 -0.97 -9.85
CA ARG A 41 -0.72 -2.29 -9.70
C ARG A 41 0.26 -3.45 -9.76
N ARG A 42 1.26 -3.39 -10.64
CA ARG A 42 2.31 -4.40 -10.71
C ARG A 42 3.14 -4.42 -9.43
N VAL A 43 3.59 -3.24 -8.97
CA VAL A 43 4.34 -3.11 -7.73
C VAL A 43 3.48 -3.52 -6.53
N PHE A 44 2.19 -3.20 -6.51
CA PHE A 44 1.28 -3.62 -5.44
C PHE A 44 1.19 -5.15 -5.35
N ALA A 45 0.97 -5.83 -6.48
CA ALA A 45 0.93 -7.30 -6.53
C ALA A 45 2.27 -7.93 -6.10
N ASP A 46 3.39 -7.36 -6.54
CA ASP A 46 4.73 -7.80 -6.19
C ASP A 46 5.05 -7.55 -4.70
N THR A 47 4.69 -6.37 -4.19
CA THR A 47 4.84 -5.98 -2.77
C THR A 47 3.98 -6.87 -1.89
N LYS A 48 2.76 -7.22 -2.29
CA LYS A 48 1.92 -8.21 -1.58
C LYS A 48 2.59 -9.58 -1.51
N ALA A 49 3.18 -10.04 -2.61
CA ALA A 49 3.89 -11.33 -2.63
C ALA A 49 5.11 -11.32 -1.70
N GLN A 50 5.83 -10.20 -1.65
CA GLN A 50 7.00 -10.01 -0.80
C GLN A 50 6.66 -9.51 0.62
N ALA A 51 5.41 -9.17 0.92
CA ALA A 51 5.01 -8.52 2.17
C ALA A 51 5.38 -9.36 3.39
N ASN A 52 5.16 -10.68 3.31
CA ASN A 52 5.56 -11.62 4.37
C ASN A 52 7.09 -11.69 4.58
N GLU A 53 7.87 -11.58 3.51
CA GLU A 53 9.33 -11.64 3.57
C GLU A 53 9.94 -10.32 4.05
N LEU A 54 9.32 -9.20 3.67
CA LEU A 54 9.72 -7.84 4.03
C LEU A 54 9.17 -7.39 5.40
N GLY A 55 8.24 -8.16 5.98
CA GLY A 55 7.59 -7.86 7.24
C GLY A 55 6.54 -6.73 7.16
N TYR A 56 5.94 -6.53 5.98
CA TYR A 56 4.81 -5.61 5.83
C TYR A 56 3.53 -6.23 6.37
N ASP A 57 2.86 -5.53 7.27
CA ASP A 57 1.57 -5.93 7.84
C ASP A 57 0.40 -5.49 6.96
N ALA A 58 0.56 -4.39 6.22
CA ALA A 58 -0.43 -3.92 5.28
C ALA A 58 0.21 -3.29 4.04
N VAL A 59 -0.51 -3.31 2.92
CA VAL A 59 -0.13 -2.64 1.68
C VAL A 59 -1.37 -1.96 1.12
N THR A 60 -1.28 -0.69 0.76
CA THR A 60 -2.39 0.11 0.22
C THR A 60 -1.99 0.68 -1.13
N LEU A 61 -2.88 0.53 -2.11
CA LEU A 61 -2.80 1.16 -3.41
C LEU A 61 -3.69 2.40 -3.40
N ARG A 62 -3.06 3.57 -3.42
CA ARG A 62 -3.70 4.89 -3.43
C ARG A 62 -3.61 5.51 -4.81
N SER A 63 -4.73 5.98 -5.31
CA SER A 63 -4.78 7.01 -6.37
C SER A 63 -4.82 8.39 -5.72
N VAL A 64 -4.40 9.43 -6.45
CA VAL A 64 -4.35 10.85 -6.04
C VAL A 64 -5.41 11.28 -5.01
N ASP A 65 -6.66 10.92 -5.24
CA ASP A 65 -7.80 11.35 -4.42
C ASP A 65 -8.40 10.25 -3.53
N ARG A 66 -7.96 8.99 -3.65
CA ARG A 66 -8.56 7.87 -2.89
C ARG A 66 -7.68 6.63 -2.79
N ASP A 67 -7.84 5.91 -1.68
CA ASP A 67 -7.40 4.53 -1.56
C ASP A 67 -8.31 3.64 -2.42
N VAL A 68 -7.69 2.88 -3.34
CA VAL A 68 -8.40 2.04 -4.31
C VAL A 68 -8.44 0.60 -3.85
N GLU A 69 -7.34 0.12 -3.28
CA GLU A 69 -7.21 -1.27 -2.85
C GLU A 69 -6.29 -1.34 -1.62
N TRP A 70 -6.59 -2.22 -0.68
CA TRP A 70 -5.76 -2.48 0.48
C TRP A 70 -5.58 -3.98 0.70
N TRP A 71 -4.43 -4.32 1.27
CA TRP A 71 -4.02 -5.66 1.66
C TRP A 71 -3.54 -5.63 3.13
N PRO A 72 -3.79 -6.67 3.94
CA PRO A 72 -4.68 -7.79 3.66
C PRO A 72 -6.05 -7.28 3.27
N GLU A 73 -6.67 -7.91 2.26
CA GLU A 73 -8.08 -7.66 1.94
C GLU A 73 -8.77 -7.79 3.30
N GLU A 74 -9.54 -6.79 3.72
CA GLU A 74 -10.30 -6.93 4.95
C GLU A 74 -11.22 -8.13 4.74
N THR A 75 -10.72 -9.32 5.12
CA THR A 75 -11.50 -10.53 5.27
C THR A 75 -12.35 -10.17 6.45
N GLY A 76 -13.50 -9.55 6.13
CA GLY A 76 -14.47 -9.12 7.10
C GLY A 76 -14.55 -10.24 8.11
N TRP A 77 -14.25 -9.89 9.34
CA TRP A 77 -14.51 -10.74 10.48
C TRP A 77 -16.03 -10.93 10.48
N THR A 78 -16.51 -11.88 9.69
CA THR A 78 -17.84 -12.43 9.85
C THR A 78 -17.73 -13.22 11.15
N VAL A 79 -18.03 -12.49 12.23
CA VAL A 79 -18.32 -12.95 13.58
C VAL A 79 -19.20 -14.19 13.58
#